data_AF-A0A6I5KVE3-F1
#
_entry.id   AF-A0A6I5KVE3-F1
#
_cell.length_a   1.000
_cell.length_b   1.000
_cell.length_c   1.000
_cell.angle_alpha   90.00
_cell.angle_beta   90.00
_cell.angle_gamma   90.00
#
_symmetry.space_group_name_H-M   'P 1'
#
loop_
_entity.id
_entity.type
_entity.pdbx_description
1 polymer ?
#
loop_
_entity_poly.entity_id
_entity_poly.type
_entity_poly.pdbx_seq_one_letter_code
_entity_poly.pdbx_strand_id
1 'polypeptide(L)'
;MEKNEESHNNEKELLDKVIGLLNPRKRRYHGKDEPQVQEVVFKVENNSELRYVISCLLRLCMSTIDNENELDSPRLPFLSKDDAVITILELVIDILPDDQLDSYDRIEKLLLKE
;
A
#
# COMPACT_ATOMS: atom_id res chain seq x y z
N MET A 1 15.38 -41.58 -14.39
CA MET A 1 15.90 -40.21 -14.54
C MET A 1 14.77 -39.19 -14.67
N GLU A 2 13.64 -39.53 -15.31
CA GLU A 2 12.50 -38.61 -15.53
C GLU A 2 11.83 -38.05 -14.24
N LYS A 3 11.68 -38.83 -13.17
CA LYS A 3 11.03 -38.36 -11.92
C LYS A 3 11.72 -37.18 -11.23
N ASN A 4 13.04 -37.03 -11.39
CA ASN A 4 13.79 -35.93 -10.77
C ASN A 4 13.70 -34.63 -11.59
N GLU A 5 13.46 -34.72 -12.91
CA GLU A 5 13.30 -33.54 -13.76
C GLU A 5 11.90 -32.94 -13.63
N GLU A 6 10.84 -33.77 -13.49
CA GLU A 6 9.48 -33.31 -13.20
C GLU A 6 9.35 -32.63 -11.83
N SER A 7 10.01 -33.15 -10.79
CA SER A 7 9.97 -32.53 -9.46
C SER A 7 10.68 -31.17 -9.43
N HIS A 8 11.84 -31.06 -10.09
CA HIS A 8 12.59 -29.81 -10.17
C HIS A 8 11.89 -28.73 -11.01
N ASN A 9 11.19 -29.11 -12.08
CA ASN A 9 10.38 -28.16 -12.84
C ASN A 9 9.22 -27.58 -12.00
N ASN A 10 8.61 -28.40 -11.15
CA ASN A 10 7.50 -27.98 -10.29
C ASN A 10 7.96 -27.02 -9.17
N GLU A 11 9.13 -27.27 -8.56
CA GLU A 11 9.73 -26.38 -7.55
C GLU A 11 10.10 -25.02 -8.13
N LYS A 12 10.65 -25.01 -9.36
CA LYS A 12 11.01 -23.79 -10.06
C LYS A 12 9.78 -22.95 -10.43
N GLU A 13 8.73 -23.59 -10.93
CA GLU A 13 7.47 -22.91 -11.25
C GLU A 13 6.80 -22.32 -9.99
N LEU A 14 6.88 -23.04 -8.86
CA LEU A 14 6.38 -22.55 -7.58
C LEU A 14 7.19 -21.35 -7.08
N LEU A 15 8.52 -21.40 -7.19
CA LEU A 15 9.40 -20.28 -6.85
C LEU A 15 9.09 -19.03 -7.70
N ASP A 16 8.90 -19.19 -9.01
CA ASP A 16 8.55 -18.09 -9.91
C ASP A 16 7.20 -17.45 -9.54
N LYS A 17 6.20 -18.27 -9.15
CA LYS A 17 4.90 -17.78 -8.65
C LYS A 17 5.04 -16.99 -7.35
N VAL A 18 5.82 -17.51 -6.39
CA VAL A 18 6.06 -16.81 -5.11
C VAL A 18 6.79 -15.49 -5.34
N ILE A 19 7.83 -15.47 -6.19
CA ILE A 19 8.56 -14.24 -6.54
C ILE A 19 7.62 -13.19 -7.16
N GLY A 20 6.71 -13.61 -8.04
CA GLY A 20 5.70 -12.71 -8.61
C GLY A 20 4.77 -12.09 -7.58
N LEU A 21 4.43 -12.82 -6.52
CA LEU A 21 3.59 -12.35 -5.42
C LEU A 21 4.34 -11.45 -4.41
N LEU A 22 5.67 -11.57 -4.31
CA LEU A 22 6.47 -10.72 -3.42
C LEU A 22 6.55 -9.25 -3.86
N ASN A 23 6.13 -8.93 -5.08
CA ASN A 23 6.16 -7.56 -5.59
C ASN A 23 4.79 -7.16 -6.19
N PRO A 24 3.74 -7.08 -5.36
CA PRO A 24 2.36 -7.02 -5.84
C PRO A 24 1.95 -5.66 -6.38
N ARG A 25 2.84 -4.66 -6.35
CA ARG A 25 2.53 -3.29 -6.72
C ARG A 25 2.09 -3.19 -8.18
N LYS A 26 0.78 -3.14 -8.39
CA LYS A 26 0.19 -2.80 -9.68
C LYS A 26 0.24 -1.29 -9.83
N ARG A 27 1.15 -0.79 -10.67
CA ARG A 27 1.12 0.62 -11.07
C ARG A 27 -0.22 0.88 -11.74
N ARG A 28 -1.05 1.72 -11.13
CA ARG A 28 -2.27 2.21 -11.78
C ARG A 28 -1.82 3.10 -12.94
N TYR A 29 -1.89 2.56 -14.16
CA TYR A 29 -1.69 3.37 -15.36
C TYR A 29 -2.94 4.22 -15.54
N HIS A 30 -2.83 5.49 -15.22
CA HIS A 30 -3.88 6.45 -15.53
C HIS A 30 -3.87 6.72 -17.04
N GLY A 31 -5.04 6.56 -17.67
CA GLY A 31 -5.22 6.88 -19.10
C GLY A 31 -4.99 8.38 -19.35
N LYS A 32 -4.76 8.78 -20.61
CA LYS A 32 -4.51 10.19 -20.98
C LYS A 32 -5.62 11.17 -20.55
N ASP A 33 -6.80 10.67 -20.21
CA ASP A 33 -7.98 11.44 -19.84
C ASP A 33 -8.25 11.47 -18.32
N GLU A 34 -7.43 10.81 -17.51
CA GLU A 34 -7.52 10.87 -16.04
C GLU A 34 -6.64 11.99 -15.49
N PRO A 35 -7.08 12.70 -14.43
CA PRO A 35 -6.31 13.79 -13.84
C PRO A 35 -4.91 13.29 -13.46
N GLN A 36 -3.88 14.08 -13.77
CA GLN A 36 -2.50 13.74 -13.41
C GLN A 36 -2.39 13.61 -11.90
N VAL A 37 -2.41 12.37 -11.40
CA VAL A 37 -2.24 12.07 -9.99
C VAL A 37 -0.79 12.38 -9.62
N GLN A 38 -0.58 13.22 -8.62
CA GLN A 38 0.75 13.47 -8.09
C GLN A 38 1.25 12.21 -7.40
N GLU A 39 2.16 11.49 -8.06
CA GLU A 39 2.76 10.28 -7.47
C GLU A 39 3.71 10.69 -6.35
N VAL A 40 3.35 10.34 -5.11
CA VAL A 40 4.20 10.54 -3.94
C VAL A 40 4.81 9.20 -3.54
N VAL A 41 6.14 9.12 -3.57
CA VAL A 41 6.87 7.93 -3.16
C VAL A 41 7.31 8.09 -1.72
N PHE A 42 6.71 7.29 -0.83
CA PHE A 42 7.17 7.13 0.55
C PHE A 42 8.09 5.92 0.63
N LYS A 43 9.32 6.13 1.10
CA LYS A 43 10.23 5.04 1.42
C LYS A 43 10.11 4.76 2.91
N VAL A 44 9.70 3.54 3.24
CA VAL A 44 9.67 3.01 4.60
C VAL A 44 10.67 1.85 4.69
N GLU A 45 11.35 1.74 5.82
CA GLU A 45 12.30 0.69 6.13
C GLU A 45 11.60 -0.65 6.38
N ASN A 46 10.45 -0.62 7.06
CA ASN A 46 9.69 -1.82 7.42
C ASN A 46 8.19 -1.54 7.68
N ASN A 47 7.41 -2.61 7.86
CA ASN A 47 5.97 -2.52 8.12
C ASN A 47 5.64 -1.81 9.44
N SER A 48 6.54 -1.82 10.43
CA SER A 48 6.35 -1.11 11.69
C SER A 48 6.42 0.41 11.48
N GLU A 49 7.35 0.89 10.65
CA GLU A 49 7.43 2.29 10.25
C GLU A 49 6.21 2.71 9.44
N LEU A 50 5.78 1.90 8.46
CA LEU A 50 4.54 2.17 7.71
C LEU A 50 3.34 2.31 8.65
N ARG A 51 3.18 1.38 9.60
CA ARG A 51 2.12 1.43 10.60
C ARG A 51 2.22 2.66 11.50
N TYR A 52 3.43 3.08 11.84
CA TYR A 52 3.66 4.31 12.60
C TYR A 52 3.22 5.55 11.80
N VAL A 53 3.57 5.63 10.52
CA VAL A 53 3.13 6.72 9.62
C VAL A 53 1.61 6.78 9.54
N ILE A 54 0.95 5.65 9.28
CA ILE A 54 -0.53 5.57 9.26
C ILE A 54 -1.12 6.05 10.59
N SER A 55 -0.57 5.60 11.72
CA SER A 55 -1.01 6.03 13.06
C SER A 55 -0.86 7.53 13.27
N CYS A 56 0.24 8.13 12.82
CA CYS A 56 0.47 9.58 12.91
C CYS A 56 -0.53 10.37 12.08
N LEU A 57 -0.83 9.94 10.85
CA LEU A 57 -1.83 10.58 9.99
C LEU A 57 -3.23 10.52 10.60
N LEU A 58 -3.63 9.36 11.15
CA LEU A 58 -4.91 9.21 11.83
C LEU A 58 -5.02 10.07 13.09
N ARG A 59 -3.93 10.16 13.88
CA ARG A 59 -3.87 11.05 15.05
C ARG A 59 -3.98 12.51 14.67
N LEU A 60 -3.38 12.91 13.55
CA LEU A 60 -3.52 14.25 13.01
C LEU A 60 -4.98 14.54 12.66
N CYS A 61 -5.66 13.63 11.94
CA CYS A 61 -7.08 13.76 11.64
C CYS A 61 -7.93 13.90 12.90
N MET A 62 -7.75 13.01 13.89
CA MET A 62 -8.47 13.11 15.17
C MET A 62 -8.23 14.45 15.87
N SER A 63 -6.97 14.90 15.92
CA SER A 63 -6.64 16.18 16.56
C SER A 63 -7.23 17.38 15.82
N THR A 64 -7.30 17.35 14.49
CA THR A 64 -7.94 18.41 13.67
C THR A 64 -9.46 18.41 13.79
N ILE A 65 -10.08 17.25 13.98
CA ILE A 65 -11.53 17.15 14.23
C ILE A 65 -11.87 17.65 15.64
N ASP A 66 -11.10 17.23 16.65
CA ASP A 66 -11.39 17.50 18.06
C ASP A 66 -11.05 18.93 18.50
N ASN A 67 -10.09 19.58 17.83
CA ASN A 67 -9.65 20.93 18.17
C ASN A 67 -9.99 21.90 17.05
N GLU A 68 -10.20 23.18 17.37
CA GLU A 68 -10.22 24.24 16.35
C GLU A 68 -8.84 24.49 15.72
N ASN A 69 -7.87 23.60 15.86
CA ASN A 69 -6.58 23.70 15.18
C ASN A 69 -6.81 23.68 13.66
N GLU A 70 -6.56 24.81 13.02
CA GLU A 70 -6.52 24.92 11.57
C GLU A 70 -5.33 24.12 11.05
N LEU A 71 -5.61 23.25 10.08
CA LEU A 71 -4.59 22.52 9.35
C LEU A 71 -4.01 23.50 8.34
N ASP A 72 -3.22 24.45 8.84
CA ASP A 72 -2.66 25.56 8.06
C ASP A 72 -1.56 25.04 7.14
N SER A 73 -1.96 24.67 5.94
CA SER A 73 -1.02 24.40 4.86
C SER A 73 -0.65 25.73 4.21
N PRO A 74 0.63 26.18 4.28
CA PRO A 74 1.06 27.38 3.57
C PRO A 74 0.94 27.25 2.04
N ARG A 75 0.72 26.03 1.53
CA ARG A 75 0.48 25.75 0.11
C ARG A 75 -1.00 25.72 -0.27
N LEU A 76 -1.91 25.56 0.71
CA LEU A 76 -3.35 25.43 0.49
C LEU A 76 -4.11 26.33 1.47
N PRO A 77 -3.98 27.68 1.35
CA PRO A 77 -4.53 28.64 2.31
C PRO A 77 -6.06 28.72 2.34
N PHE A 78 -6.76 28.01 1.45
CA PHE A 78 -8.22 27.97 1.36
C PHE A 78 -8.79 26.56 1.56
N LEU A 79 -7.97 25.59 1.99
CA LEU A 79 -8.45 24.24 2.24
C LEU A 79 -9.25 24.22 3.54
N SER A 80 -10.51 23.78 3.47
CA SER A 80 -11.30 23.63 4.68
C SER A 80 -10.72 22.52 5.56
N LYS A 81 -11.00 22.55 6.86
CA LYS A 81 -10.58 21.49 7.79
C LYS A 81 -11.09 20.12 7.35
N ASP A 82 -12.35 20.06 6.94
CA ASP A 82 -12.98 18.81 6.50
C ASP A 82 -12.31 18.28 5.23
N ASP A 83 -12.05 19.13 4.24
CA ASP A 83 -11.35 18.73 3.02
C ASP A 83 -9.92 18.26 3.30
N ALA A 84 -9.23 18.88 4.25
CA ALA A 84 -7.89 18.47 4.67
C ALA A 84 -7.90 17.09 5.33
N VAL A 85 -8.85 16.85 6.23
CA VAL A 85 -9.03 15.55 6.89
C VAL A 85 -9.39 14.47 5.88
N ILE A 86 -10.31 14.75 4.95
CA ILE A 86 -10.68 13.82 3.87
C ILE A 86 -9.45 13.46 3.04
N THR A 87 -8.68 14.45 2.61
CA THR A 87 -7.46 14.23 1.79
C THR A 87 -6.44 13.36 2.54
N ILE A 88 -6.24 13.57 3.84
CA ILE A 88 -5.32 12.75 4.64
C ILE A 88 -5.85 11.32 4.79
N LEU A 89 -7.16 11.13 4.97
CA LEU A 89 -7.77 9.81 5.05
C LEU A 89 -7.68 9.04 3.73
N GLU A 90 -7.86 9.71 2.59
CA GLU A 90 -7.61 9.13 1.26
C GLU A 90 -6.15 8.68 1.13
N LEU A 91 -5.19 9.51 1.55
CA LEU A 91 -3.78 9.13 1.58
C LEU A 91 -3.54 7.90 2.49
N VAL A 92 -4.19 7.84 3.66
CA VAL A 92 -4.10 6.67 4.55
C VAL A 92 -4.58 5.41 3.84
N ILE A 93 -5.70 5.47 3.14
CA ILE A 93 -6.24 4.34 2.37
C ILE A 93 -5.25 3.90 1.29
N ASP A 94 -4.65 4.84 0.56
CA ASP A 94 -3.72 4.53 -0.53
C ASP A 94 -2.40 3.90 -0.06
N ILE A 95 -1.99 4.11 1.19
CA ILE A 95 -0.77 3.51 1.77
C ILE A 95 -1.03 2.24 2.57
N LEU A 96 -2.29 1.81 2.71
CA LEU A 96 -2.59 0.54 3.37
C LEU A 96 -1.96 -0.63 2.59
N PRO A 97 -1.38 -1.62 3.28
CA PRO A 97 -0.68 -2.73 2.65
C PRO A 97 -1.65 -3.82 2.14
N ASP A 98 -2.84 -3.46 1.64
CA ASP A 98 -3.90 -4.41 1.26
C ASP A 98 -3.41 -5.40 0.18
N ASP A 99 -2.78 -4.88 -0.88
CA ASP A 99 -2.18 -5.69 -1.95
C ASP A 99 -1.08 -6.63 -1.42
N GLN A 100 -0.36 -6.22 -0.35
CA GLN A 100 0.66 -7.06 0.28
C GLN A 100 0.03 -8.18 1.11
N LEU A 101 -1.03 -7.88 1.87
CA LEU A 101 -1.79 -8.87 2.63
C LEU A 101 -2.39 -9.95 1.72
N ASP A 102 -3.05 -9.54 0.64
CA ASP A 102 -3.58 -10.44 -0.39
C ASP A 102 -2.49 -11.35 -0.99
N SER A 103 -1.28 -10.83 -1.12
CA SER A 103 -0.16 -11.57 -1.68
C SER A 103 0.42 -12.56 -0.68
N TYR A 104 0.50 -12.19 0.60
CA TYR A 104 0.88 -13.12 1.66
C TYR A 104 -0.11 -14.28 1.77
N ASP A 105 -1.42 -14.03 1.73
CA ASP A 105 -2.45 -15.09 1.75
C ASP A 105 -2.29 -16.06 0.57
N ARG A 106 -1.93 -15.56 -0.62
CA ARG A 106 -1.67 -16.41 -1.79
C ARG A 106 -0.38 -17.20 -1.67
N ILE A 107 0.67 -16.60 -1.11
CA ILE A 107 1.94 -17.30 -0.84
C ILE A 107 1.71 -18.42 0.18
N GLU A 108 0.96 -18.13 1.25
CA GLU A 108 0.60 -19.11 2.28
C GLU A 108 -0.12 -20.32 1.67
N LYS A 109 -1.14 -20.09 0.83
CA LYS A 109 -1.85 -21.15 0.09
C LYS A 109 -0.93 -21.98 -0.80
N LEU A 110 0.01 -21.33 -1.51
CA LEU A 110 0.96 -22.02 -2.38
C LEU A 110 1.95 -22.90 -1.60
N LEU A 111 2.40 -22.44 -0.44
CA LEU A 111 3.43 -23.12 0.36
C LEU A 111 2.87 -24.19 1.30
N LEU A 112 1.71 -23.94 1.90
CA LEU A 112 1.11 -24.85 2.88
C LEU A 112 0.29 -25.99 2.27
N LYS A 113 0.01 -25.96 0.95
CA LYS A 113 -0.74 -27.00 0.23
C LYS A 113 -2.04 -27.43 0.94
N GLU A 114 -2.84 -26.46 1.39
CA GLU A 114 -4.23 -26.74 1.78
C GLU A 114 -5.12 -26.97 0.55
#